data_AF-A0A370H8E2-F1
#
_entry.id   AF-A0A370H8E2-F1
#
_cell.length_a   1.000
_cell.length_b   1.000
_cell.length_c   1.000
_cell.angle_alpha   90.00
_cell.angle_beta   90.00
_cell.angle_gamma   90.00
#
_symmetry.space_group_name_H-M   'P 1'
#
loop_
_entity.id
_entity.type
_entity.pdbx_description
1 polymer ?
#
loop_
_entity_poly.entity_id
_entity_poly.type
_entity_poly.pdbx_seq_one_letter_code
_entity_poly.pdbx_strand_id
1 'polypeptide(L)'
;MTERSEGTIDTATTVTAEPSASEAQPGTAPVARGGPVRTVLRGARAVVSYMNAVLGGQDYARYVEHLRRNHPDRPIPSERDYWRERHDEAARNPANRCC
;
A
#
# COMPACT_ATOMS: atom_id res chain seq x y z
N MET A 1 49.81 17.28 -7.25
CA MET A 1 49.19 18.60 -7.44
C MET A 1 47.90 18.37 -8.22
N THR A 2 46.73 18.20 -7.63
CA THR A 2 46.22 18.61 -6.33
C THR A 2 45.14 17.62 -5.90
N GLU A 3 45.15 17.32 -4.61
CA GLU A 3 44.21 16.50 -3.85
C GLU A 3 42.74 16.86 -4.14
N ARG A 4 41.90 15.83 -4.31
CA ARG A 4 40.44 15.97 -4.13
C ARG A 4 40.07 15.11 -2.92
N SER A 5 39.79 15.82 -1.85
CA SER A 5 39.54 15.36 -0.50
C SER A 5 38.54 14.22 -0.40
N GLU A 6 38.91 13.32 0.50
CA GLU A 6 38.19 12.17 1.03
C GLU A 6 36.98 12.65 1.86
N GLY A 7 35.79 12.19 1.49
CA GLY A 7 34.57 12.42 2.25
C GLY A 7 34.49 11.47 3.44
N THR A 8 35.00 11.92 4.58
CA THR A 8 34.81 11.32 5.91
C THR A 8 33.32 11.24 6.23
N ILE A 9 32.76 10.02 6.23
CA ILE A 9 31.49 9.74 6.89
C ILE A 9 31.78 9.45 8.36
N ASP A 10 31.59 10.47 9.19
CA ASP A 10 31.80 10.41 10.64
C ASP A 10 30.65 9.60 11.29
N THR A 11 30.94 8.35 11.64
CA THR A 11 30.10 7.52 12.52
C THR A 11 30.25 7.99 13.95
N ALA A 12 29.44 8.97 14.37
CA ALA A 12 29.29 9.33 15.77
C ALA A 12 28.01 8.69 16.33
N THR A 13 28.17 7.46 16.82
CA THR A 13 27.29 6.87 17.84
C THR A 13 27.32 7.77 19.07
N THR A 14 26.18 8.34 19.44
CA THR A 14 25.96 8.84 20.81
C THR A 14 24.74 8.12 21.38
N VAL A 15 24.99 6.96 21.98
CA VAL A 15 24.12 6.39 23.00
C VAL A 15 24.48 7.09 24.31
N THR A 16 23.54 7.81 24.91
CA THR A 16 23.47 8.00 26.37
C THR A 16 22.01 8.25 26.75
N ALA A 17 21.41 7.17 27.26
CA ALA A 17 20.48 7.09 28.39
C ALA A 17 19.45 8.21 28.65
N GLU A 18 18.18 7.85 28.48
CA GLU A 18 17.03 8.24 29.32
C GLU A 18 17.37 8.08 30.83
N PRO A 19 16.84 8.94 31.74
CA PRO A 19 15.44 8.77 32.14
C PRO A 19 14.69 10.05 32.58
N SER A 20 13.37 9.86 32.71
CA SER A 20 12.50 10.59 33.63
C SER A 20 11.89 11.89 33.11
N ALA A 21 10.72 11.77 32.49
CA ALA A 21 9.45 11.87 33.22
C ALA A 21 8.36 12.38 32.28
N SER A 22 7.21 11.73 32.37
CA SER A 22 5.92 12.38 32.15
C SER A 22 5.60 12.77 30.71
N GLU A 23 5.24 11.79 29.90
CA GLU A 23 4.02 11.98 29.11
C GLU A 23 3.15 10.73 29.19
N ALA A 24 1.91 10.99 29.60
CA ALA A 24 0.89 10.05 29.94
C ALA A 24 0.84 8.89 28.96
N GLN A 25 0.95 7.68 29.51
CA GLN A 25 0.47 6.47 28.84
C GLN A 25 -0.88 6.80 28.22
N PRO A 26 -1.12 6.55 26.91
CA PRO A 26 -2.47 6.51 26.42
C PRO A 26 -3.12 5.37 27.18
N GLY A 27 -3.88 5.74 28.21
CA GLY A 27 -4.70 4.82 28.97
C GLY A 27 -5.39 3.95 27.95
N THR A 28 -5.19 2.64 28.09
CA THR A 28 -5.79 1.65 27.22
C THR A 28 -7.28 1.84 27.40
N ALA A 29 -7.85 2.70 26.55
CA ALA A 29 -9.25 3.05 26.61
C ALA A 29 -10.00 1.73 26.57
N PRO A 30 -10.96 1.49 27.48
CA PRO A 30 -11.70 0.25 27.45
C PRO A 30 -12.25 0.13 26.03
N VAL A 31 -11.83 -0.91 25.31
CA VAL A 31 -12.30 -1.20 23.97
C VAL A 31 -13.81 -1.28 24.12
N ALA A 32 -14.49 -0.20 23.74
CA ALA A 32 -15.92 -0.06 23.92
C ALA A 32 -16.50 -1.30 23.27
N ARG A 33 -17.07 -2.17 24.10
CA ARG A 33 -17.54 -3.49 23.72
C ARG A 33 -18.69 -3.22 22.74
N GLY A 34 -18.34 -3.12 21.47
CA GLY A 34 -19.28 -2.79 20.42
C GLY A 34 -20.41 -3.80 20.52
N GLY A 35 -21.66 -3.33 20.49
CA GLY A 35 -22.80 -4.23 20.46
C GLY A 35 -22.65 -5.27 19.35
N PRO A 36 -23.37 -6.41 19.43
CA PRO A 36 -23.18 -7.54 18.52
C PRO A 36 -23.22 -7.13 17.04
N VAL A 37 -24.03 -6.13 16.70
CA VAL A 37 -24.12 -5.50 15.37
C VAL A 37 -22.76 -4.98 14.90
N ARG A 38 -22.02 -4.25 15.75
CA ARG A 38 -20.72 -3.68 15.38
C ARG A 38 -19.68 -4.77 15.16
N THR A 39 -19.72 -5.85 15.94
CA THR A 39 -18.84 -7.02 15.75
C THR A 39 -19.15 -7.73 14.43
N VAL A 40 -20.42 -7.96 14.12
CA VAL A 40 -20.86 -8.55 12.85
C VAL A 40 -20.45 -7.69 11.66
N LEU A 41 -20.67 -6.36 11.73
CA LEU A 41 -20.26 -5.44 10.67
C LEU A 41 -18.74 -5.42 10.47
N ARG A 42 -17.95 -5.53 11.54
CA ARG A 42 -16.49 -5.62 11.46
C ARG A 42 -16.05 -6.94 10.81
N GLY A 43 -16.68 -8.05 11.17
CA GLY A 43 -16.44 -9.35 10.53
C GLY A 43 -16.79 -9.35 9.05
N ALA A 44 -17.99 -8.86 8.69
CA ALA A 44 -18.42 -8.73 7.30
C ALA A 44 -17.46 -7.85 6.48
N ARG A 45 -17.02 -6.72 7.04
CA ARG A 45 -16.03 -5.85 6.38
C ARG A 45 -14.70 -6.56 6.17
N ALA A 46 -14.24 -7.36 7.14
CA ALA A 46 -13.00 -8.15 6.99
C ALA A 46 -13.13 -9.18 5.87
N VAL A 47 -14.26 -9.89 5.78
CA VAL A 47 -14.54 -10.84 4.70
C VAL A 47 -14.58 -10.14 3.34
N VAL A 48 -15.28 -9.01 3.22
CA VAL A 48 -15.32 -8.21 1.98
C VAL A 48 -13.92 -7.73 1.60
N SER A 49 -13.12 -7.28 2.56
CA SER A 49 -11.73 -6.88 2.31
C SER A 49 -10.88 -8.04 1.81
N TYR A 50 -11.03 -9.23 2.42
CA TYR A 50 -10.32 -10.44 2.02
C TYR A 50 -10.73 -10.88 0.61
N MET A 51 -12.03 -10.92 0.32
CA MET A 51 -12.54 -11.22 -1.02
C MET A 51 -12.03 -10.22 -2.06
N ASN A 52 -12.00 -8.91 -1.75
CA ASN A 52 -11.42 -7.90 -2.64
C ASN A 52 -9.91 -8.13 -2.89
N ALA A 53 -9.17 -8.61 -1.89
CA ALA A 53 -7.76 -8.93 -2.05
C ALA A 53 -7.55 -10.19 -2.91
N VAL A 54 -8.36 -11.23 -2.71
CA VAL A 54 -8.26 -12.52 -3.44
C VAL A 54 -8.78 -12.44 -4.87
N LEU A 55 -9.93 -11.80 -5.09
CA LEU A 55 -10.59 -11.71 -6.39
C LEU A 55 -9.99 -10.63 -7.30
N GLY A 56 -8.97 -9.90 -6.85
CA GLY A 56 -8.37 -8.84 -7.66
C GLY A 56 -9.21 -7.57 -7.73
N GLY A 57 -10.11 -7.32 -6.77
CA GLY A 57 -10.88 -6.07 -6.69
C GLY A 57 -10.03 -4.81 -6.50
N GLN A 58 -8.71 -4.96 -6.40
CA GLN A 58 -7.71 -3.89 -6.32
C GLN A 58 -6.86 -3.77 -7.60
N ASP A 59 -7.24 -4.40 -8.71
CA ASP A 59 -6.44 -4.41 -9.94
C ASP A 59 -6.24 -3.02 -10.53
N TYR A 60 -7.30 -2.20 -10.60
CA TYR A 60 -7.17 -0.82 -11.05
C TYR A 60 -6.28 0.01 -10.10
N ALA A 61 -6.46 -0.10 -8.79
CA ALA A 61 -5.63 0.63 -7.81
C ALA A 61 -4.15 0.23 -7.91
N ARG A 62 -3.87 -1.06 -8.07
CA ARG A 62 -2.53 -1.60 -8.28
C ARG A 62 -1.93 -1.11 -9.61
N TYR A 63 -2.73 -1.06 -10.67
CA TYR A 63 -2.32 -0.51 -11.98
C TYR A 63 -1.97 0.97 -11.87
N VAL A 64 -2.78 1.79 -11.19
CA VAL A 64 -2.51 3.21 -10.98
C VAL A 64 -1.23 3.41 -10.17
N GLU A 65 -1.04 2.64 -9.10
CA GLU A 65 0.18 2.70 -8.30
C GLU A 65 1.42 2.30 -9.12
N HIS A 66 1.30 1.26 -9.94
CA HIS A 66 2.35 0.86 -10.89
C HIS A 66 2.65 1.98 -11.91
N LEU A 67 1.61 2.60 -12.47
CA LEU A 67 1.75 3.69 -13.43
C LEU A 67 2.46 4.89 -12.80
N ARG A 68 2.07 5.27 -11.59
CA ARG A 68 2.70 6.38 -10.85
C ARG A 68 4.17 6.12 -10.55
N ARG A 69 4.55 4.87 -10.26
CA ARG A 69 5.95 4.49 -9.95
C ARG A 69 6.83 4.44 -11.20
N ASN A 70 6.33 3.89 -12.30
CA ASN A 70 7.15 3.60 -13.48
C ASN A 70 7.01 4.64 -14.59
N HIS A 71 5.87 5.32 -14.66
CA HIS A 71 5.51 6.24 -15.73
C HIS A 71 4.79 7.49 -15.19
N PRO A 72 5.48 8.32 -14.39
CA PRO A 72 4.86 9.52 -13.78
C PRO A 72 4.34 10.53 -14.82
N ASP A 73 4.90 10.53 -16.03
CA ASP A 73 4.53 11.46 -17.10
C ASP A 73 3.31 10.99 -17.91
N ARG A 74 2.80 9.77 -17.68
CA ARG A 74 1.65 9.23 -18.40
C ARG A 74 0.35 9.59 -17.67
N PRO A 75 -0.70 10.05 -18.40
CA PRO A 75 -2.00 10.29 -17.80
C PRO A 75 -2.61 8.97 -17.30
N ILE A 76 -3.19 9.00 -16.10
CA ILE A 76 -3.89 7.86 -15.51
C ILE A 76 -5.22 7.66 -16.26
N PRO A 77 -5.46 6.51 -16.90
CA PRO A 77 -6.73 6.23 -17.58
C PRO A 77 -7.87 6.09 -16.56
N SER A 78 -9.11 6.34 -17.00
CA SER A 78 -10.27 6.07 -16.15
C SER A 78 -10.45 4.57 -15.93
N GLU A 79 -11.07 4.18 -14.81
CA GLU A 79 -11.29 2.77 -14.47
C GLU A 79 -12.03 2.01 -15.57
N ARG A 80 -13.06 2.63 -16.16
CA ARG A 80 -13.83 2.03 -17.26
C ARG A 80 -12.97 1.80 -18.50
N ASP A 81 -12.10 2.75 -18.83
CA ASP A 81 -11.25 2.65 -20.02
C ASP A 81 -10.15 1.61 -19.82
N TYR A 82 -9.60 1.50 -18.59
CA TYR A 82 -8.70 0.40 -18.21
C TYR A 82 -9.33 -0.97 -18.43
N TRP A 83 -10.56 -1.18 -17.93
CA TRP A 83 -11.25 -2.46 -18.10
C TRP A 83 -11.56 -2.76 -19.56
N ARG A 84 -11.97 -1.74 -20.33
CA ARG A 84 -12.21 -1.89 -21.77
C ARG A 84 -10.94 -2.33 -22.49
N GLU A 85 -9.84 -1.60 -22.30
CA GLU A 85 -8.57 -1.90 -22.97
C GLU A 85 -8.03 -3.28 -22.59
N ARG A 86 -8.16 -3.67 -21.32
CA ARG A 86 -7.80 -5.02 -20.84
C ARG A 86 -8.62 -6.12 -21.50
N HIS A 87 -9.92 -5.92 -21.66
CA HIS A 87 -10.77 -6.89 -22.36
C HIS A 87 -10.50 -6.91 -23.86
N ASP A 88 -10.26 -5.76 -24.47
CA ASP A 88 -9.89 -5.65 -25.88
C ASP A 88 -8.53 -6.30 -26.15
N GLU A 89 -7.57 -6.17 -25.24
CA GLU A 89 -6.29 -6.88 -25.30
C GLU A 89 -6.46 -8.39 -25.17
N ALA A 90 -7.31 -8.85 -24.23
CA ALA A 90 -7.63 -10.27 -24.08
C ALA A 90 -8.37 -10.83 -25.31
N ALA A 91 -9.19 -10.02 -25.99
CA ALA A 91 -9.88 -10.40 -27.22
C ALA A 91 -8.93 -10.42 -28.43
N ARG A 92 -8.01 -9.44 -28.53
CA ARG A 92 -7.03 -9.32 -29.63
C ARG A 92 -5.89 -10.31 -29.53
N ASN A 93 -5.50 -10.70 -28.32
CA ASN A 93 -4.43 -11.66 -28.08
C ASN A 93 -4.98 -12.92 -27.40
N PRO A 94 -5.71 -13.77 -28.13
CA PRO A 94 -6.17 -15.06 -27.62
C PRO A 94 -5.01 -16.06 -27.48
N ALA A 95 -3.75 -15.68 -27.71
CA ALA A 95 -2.59 -16.59 -27.68
C ALA A 95 -2.33 -17.24 -26.30
N ASN A 96 -3.08 -16.85 -25.26
CA ASN A 96 -3.19 -17.56 -24.00
C ASN A 96 -4.24 -18.72 -24.00
N ARG A 97 -4.78 -19.09 -25.18
CA ARG A 97 -5.86 -20.10 -25.33
C ARG A 97 -5.47 -21.38 -26.06
N CYS A 98 -4.23 -21.55 -26.51
CA CYS A 98 -3.84 -22.77 -27.21
C CYS A 98 -2.60 -23.40 -26.57
N CYS A 99 -2.86 -24.52 -25.90
CA CYS A 99 -2.01 -25.71 -25.70
C CYS A 99 -0.62 -25.54 -25.07
#